data_AF-A0A401U444-F1
#
_entry.id   AF-A0A401U444-F1
#
_cell.length_a   1.000
_cell.length_b   1.000
_cell.length_c   1.000
_cell.angle_alpha   90.00
_cell.angle_beta   90.00
_cell.angle_gamma   90.00
#
_symmetry.space_group_name_H-M   'P 1'
#
loop_
_entity.id
_entity.type
_entity.pdbx_description
1 polymer ?
#
loop_
_entity_poly.entity_id
_entity_poly.type
_entity_poly.pdbx_seq_one_letter_code
_entity_poly.pdbx_strand_id
1 'polypeptide(L)' 'MSSVSQPNEHDNGLEAAVDQAIAVCDGDPRAAVRALIIANNLLESEIAELRNAVSHAYTRGRFRTYTG' A
#
# COMPACT_ATOMS: atom_id res chain seq x y z
N MET A 1 21.75 -16.04 -29.24
CA MET A 1 22.70 -15.13 -28.57
C MET A 1 21.88 -14.14 -27.74
N SER A 2 22.32 -13.93 -26.51
CA SER A 2 21.56 -13.51 -25.33
C SER A 2 20.76 -12.22 -25.48
N SER A 3 19.46 -12.30 -25.14
CA SER A 3 18.67 -11.15 -24.71
C SER A 3 19.09 -10.83 -23.28
N VAL A 4 20.06 -9.92 -23.13
CA VAL A 4 20.45 -9.39 -21.82
C VAL A 4 19.30 -8.53 -21.33
N SER A 5 18.46 -9.10 -20.47
CA SER A 5 17.47 -8.36 -19.70
C SER A 5 18.20 -7.27 -18.93
N GLN A 6 17.84 -6.02 -19.18
CA GLN A 6 18.34 -4.91 -18.37
C GLN A 6 17.97 -5.16 -16.90
N PRO A 7 18.86 -4.88 -15.94
CA PRO A 7 18.51 -4.99 -14.53
C PRO A 7 17.44 -3.93 -14.25
N ASN A 8 16.24 -4.39 -13.91
CA ASN A 8 15.11 -3.53 -13.63
C ASN A 8 15.41 -2.78 -12.32
N GLU A 9 15.75 -1.49 -12.37
CA GLU A 9 16.05 -0.70 -11.15
C GLU A 9 14.89 -0.69 -10.14
N HIS A 10 13.65 -0.87 -10.63
CA HIS A 10 12.47 -1.08 -9.80
C HIS A 10 12.51 -2.34 -8.94
N ASP A 11 13.17 -3.40 -9.42
CA ASP A 11 13.31 -4.68 -8.73
C ASP A 11 14.26 -4.53 -7.54
N ASN A 12 15.37 -3.79 -7.71
CA ASN A 12 16.31 -3.50 -6.62
C ASN A 12 15.68 -2.74 -5.46
N GLY A 13 14.79 -1.78 -5.73
CA GLY A 13 14.09 -1.03 -4.68
C GLY A 13 13.07 -1.88 -3.92
N LEU A 14 12.39 -2.78 -4.63
CA LEU A 14 11.44 -3.70 -4.03
C LEU A 14 12.14 -4.73 -3.13
N GLU A 15 13.19 -5.38 -3.64
CA GLU A 15 13.95 -6.37 -2.89
C GLU A 15 14.56 -5.77 -1.61
N ALA A 16 15.08 -4.54 -1.67
CA ALA A 16 15.57 -3.83 -0.49
C ALA A 16 14.46 -3.57 0.56
N ALA A 17 13.24 -3.27 0.12
CA ALA A 17 12.10 -3.09 1.01
C ALA A 17 11.64 -4.43 1.63
N VAL A 18 11.72 -5.53 0.87
CA VAL A 18 11.46 -6.89 1.36
C VAL A 18 12.46 -7.27 2.45
N ASP A 19 13.75 -7.07 2.18
CA ASP A 19 14.82 -7.34 3.15
C ASP A 19 14.61 -6.52 4.44
N GLN A 20 14.23 -5.25 4.30
CA GLN A 20 13.92 -4.40 5.44
C GLN A 20 12.72 -4.92 6.26
N ALA A 21 11.64 -5.34 5.59
CA ALA A 21 10.45 -5.87 6.27
C ALA A 21 10.77 -7.17 7.03
N ILE A 22 11.59 -8.04 6.44
CA ILE A 22 12.08 -9.27 7.08
C ILE A 22 12.96 -8.93 8.28
N ALA A 23 13.87 -7.97 8.15
CA ALA A 23 14.74 -7.54 9.24
C ALA A 23 13.98 -6.97 10.45
N VAL A 24 12.88 -6.25 10.21
CA VAL A 24 11.98 -5.75 11.28
C VAL A 24 11.26 -6.89 12.00
N CYS A 25 11.06 -8.03 11.33
CA CYS A 25 10.39 -9.21 11.88
C CYS A 25 11.39 -10.27 12.39
N ASP A 26 12.54 -9.83 12.93
CA ASP A 26 13.59 -10.70 13.48
C ASP A 26 14.12 -11.75 12.48
N GLY A 27 14.04 -11.46 11.18
CA GLY A 27 14.45 -12.38 10.12
C GLY A 27 13.42 -13.46 9.77
N ASP A 28 12.20 -13.41 10.32
CA ASP A 28 11.12 -14.35 9.95
C ASP A 28 10.27 -13.81 8.78
N PRO A 29 10.43 -14.37 7.56
CA PRO A 29 9.64 -13.94 6.41
C PRO A 29 8.15 -14.28 6.55
N ARG A 30 7.78 -15.32 7.32
CA ARG A 30 6.37 -15.65 7.57
C ARG A 30 5.72 -14.63 8.51
N ALA A 31 6.46 -14.13 9.50
CA ALA A 31 6.02 -13.03 10.33
C ALA A 31 5.88 -11.73 9.52
N ALA A 32 6.84 -11.42 8.64
CA ALA A 32 6.78 -10.26 7.75
C ALA A 32 5.54 -10.30 6.83
N VAL A 33 5.26 -11.43 6.19
CA VAL A 33 4.06 -11.61 5.35
C VAL A 33 2.77 -11.42 6.17
N ARG A 34 2.70 -11.96 7.39
CA ARG A 34 1.53 -11.75 8.27
C ARG A 34 1.34 -10.28 8.63
N ALA A 35 2.43 -9.60 8.99
CA ALA A 35 2.41 -8.17 9.31
C ALA A 35 1.94 -7.33 8.11
N LEU A 36 2.43 -7.63 6.91
CA LEU A 36 2.00 -6.96 5.67
C LEU A 36 0.53 -7.18 5.35
N ILE A 37 0.01 -8.41 5.53
CA ILE A 37 -1.43 -8.69 5.33
C ILE A 37 -2.28 -7.89 6.32
N ILE A 38 -1.88 -7.84 7.59
CA ILE A 38 -2.58 -7.05 8.61
C ILE A 38 -2.54 -5.55 8.26
N ALA A 39 -1.37 -5.04 7.88
CA ALA A 39 -1.21 -3.64 7.47
C ALA A 39 -2.08 -3.30 6.25
N ASN A 40 -2.13 -4.18 5.25
CA ASN A 40 -2.97 -3.98 4.08
C ASN A 40 -4.46 -3.92 4.45
N ASN A 41 -4.94 -4.88 5.26
CA ASN A 41 -6.33 -4.87 5.74
C ASN A 41 -6.68 -3.60 6.52
N LEU A 42 -5.73 -3.08 7.33
CA LEU A 42 -5.90 -1.82 8.04
C LEU A 42 -6.05 -0.65 7.06
N LEU A 43 -5.15 -0.52 6.09
CA LEU A 43 -5.21 0.54 5.07
C LEU A 43 -6.50 0.48 4.26
N GLU A 44 -6.95 -0.72 3.88
CA GLU A 44 -8.23 -0.91 3.18
C GLU A 44 -9.41 -0.45 4.04
N SER A 45 -9.39 -0.71 5.35
CA SER A 45 -10.42 -0.25 6.28
C SER A 45 -10.43 1.28 6.45
N GLU A 46 -9.25 1.91 6.57
CA GLU A 46 -9.12 3.37 6.66
C GLU A 46 -9.62 4.06 5.38
N ILE A 47 -9.32 3.48 4.21
CA ILE A 47 -9.83 3.96 2.92
C ILE A 47 -11.36 3.83 2.87
N ALA A 48 -11.92 2.72 3.34
CA ALA A 48 -13.38 2.53 3.36
C ALA A 48 -14.07 3.56 4.27
N GLU A 49 -13.52 3.80 5.46
CA GLU A 49 -14.01 4.81 6.40
C GLU A 49 -13.94 6.22 5.81
N LEU A 50 -12.81 6.59 5.20
CA LEU A 50 -12.63 7.88 4.55
C LEU A 50 -13.63 8.08 3.40
N ARG A 51 -13.81 7.07 2.56
CA ARG A 51 -14.79 7.10 1.45
C ARG A 51 -16.22 7.28 1.96
N ASN A 52 -16.57 6.64 3.07
CA ASN A 52 -17.88 6.81 3.70
C ASN A 52 -18.06 8.22 4.27
N ALA A 53 -17.06 8.77 4.95
CA ALA A 53 -17.10 10.12 5.49
C ALA A 53 -17.24 11.19 4.39
N VAL A 54 -16.47 11.06 3.32
CA VAL A 54 -16.56 11.93 2.14
C VAL A 54 -17.94 11.81 1.50
N SER A 55 -18.41 10.59 1.25
CA SER A 55 -19.74 10.36 0.66
C SER A 55 -20.85 10.97 1.50
N HIS A 56 -20.82 10.79 2.83
CA HIS A 56 -21.79 11.40 3.72
C HIS A 56 -21.78 12.93 3.68
N ALA A 57 -20.61 13.54 3.57
CA ALA A 57 -20.50 14.99 3.47
C ALA A 57 -21.02 15.52 2.12
N TYR A 58 -20.83 14.76 1.02
CA TYR A 58 -21.47 15.03 -0.27
C TYR A 58 -22.99 14.90 -0.20
N THR A 59 -23.52 13.80 0.35
CA THR A 59 -24.98 13.58 0.50
C THR A 59 -25.63 14.65 1.37
N ARG A 60 -24.91 15.18 2.37
CA ARG A 60 -25.38 16.28 3.23
C ARG A 60 -25.18 17.68 2.62
N GLY A 61 -24.76 17.78 1.35
CA GLY A 61 -24.60 19.05 0.64
C GLY A 61 -23.51 19.96 1.21
N ARG A 62 -22.58 19.40 2.01
CA ARG A 62 -21.55 20.18 2.72
C ARG A 62 -20.30 20.44 1.87
N PHE A 63 -20.12 19.69 0.79
CA PHE A 63 -19.18 20.00 -0.28
C PHE A 63 -19.95 20.53 -1.49
N ARG A 64 -19.79 21.82 -1.81
CA ARG A 64 -20.15 22.34 -3.13
C ARG A 64 -19.12 21.80 -4.11
N THR A 65 -19.57 21.08 -5.13
CA THR A 65 -18.73 20.74 -6.28
C THR A 65 -18.13 22.03 -6.82
N TYR A 66 -16.80 22.13 -6.83
CA TYR A 66 -16.13 23.19 -7.56
C TYR A 66 -16.36 22.93 -9.05
N THR A 67 -17.38 23.57 -9.61
CA THR A 67 -17.56 23.72 -11.05
C THR A 67 -16.66 24.86 -11.49
N GLY A 68 -15.42 24.51 -11.82
CA GLY A 68 -14.58 25.33 -12.71
C GLY A 68 -15.10 25.22 -14.14
#